data_AF-A0A7L7LAD1-F1
#
_entry.id   AF-A0A7L7LAD1-F1
#
_cell.length_a   1.000
_cell.length_b   1.000
_cell.length_c   1.000
_cell.angle_alpha   90.00
_cell.angle_beta   90.00
_cell.angle_gamma   90.00
#
_symmetry.space_group_name_H-M   'P 1'
#
loop_
_entity.id
_entity.type
_entity.pdbx_description
1 polymer ?
#
loop_
_entity_poly.entity_id
_entity_poly.type
_entity_poly.pdbx_seq_one_letter_code
_entity_poly.pdbx_strand_id
1 'polypeptide(L)'
;MTYNIKINRAHTMEEVSEYWKDEDFVQLLLKFNFPDAENVGKETLGELLLMAITDYEPNEAAAIILEYKLADKLSTGQIQQISNDMLLDKISEEYPDISLHGTLFHINQLLYKAFNGIFPNTKATLIGFSVESENKEEIDFTKEAILRLLDKGLSNSNLIKRLYSEQMAGSKPFLEAEHILWELKDKGDQNFEILTSEYWLSKNDLVASEFDGHYEQQTGAAENK
;
A
#
# COMPACT_ATOMS: atom_id res chain seq x y z
N MET A 1 21.45 -17.31 2.93
CA MET A 1 21.84 -17.39 1.51
C MET A 1 22.07 -15.99 0.96
N THR A 2 22.89 -15.86 -0.08
CA THR A 2 23.19 -14.57 -0.73
C THR A 2 22.46 -14.50 -2.07
N TYR A 3 21.88 -13.35 -2.36
CA TYR A 3 21.16 -13.06 -3.59
C TYR A 3 21.73 -11.77 -4.17
N ASN A 4 21.85 -11.70 -5.48
CA ASN A 4 22.13 -10.46 -6.18
C ASN A 4 20.79 -9.79 -6.50
N ILE A 5 20.61 -8.55 -6.04
CA ILE A 5 19.40 -7.76 -6.27
C ILE A 5 19.74 -6.63 -7.21
N LYS A 6 18.92 -6.46 -8.24
CA LYS A 6 19.04 -5.38 -9.21
C LYS A 6 17.74 -4.60 -9.32
N ILE A 7 17.79 -3.31 -9.02
CA ILE A 7 16.67 -2.39 -9.17
C ILE A 7 16.55 -2.01 -10.65
N ASN A 8 15.47 -2.46 -11.29
CA ASN A 8 15.22 -2.22 -12.71
C ASN A 8 14.49 -0.89 -12.93
N ARG A 9 13.57 -0.53 -12.02
CA ARG A 9 12.82 0.73 -12.06
C ARG A 9 12.26 1.10 -10.70
N ALA A 10 12.13 2.39 -10.44
CA ALA A 10 11.40 2.93 -9.29
C ALA A 10 10.71 4.23 -9.71
N HIS A 11 9.42 4.36 -9.45
CA HIS A 11 8.68 5.59 -9.74
C HIS A 11 7.59 5.85 -8.70
N THR A 12 7.37 7.15 -8.47
CA THR A 12 6.31 7.65 -7.62
C THR A 12 5.01 7.69 -8.42
N MET A 13 3.91 7.24 -7.84
CA MET A 13 2.58 7.20 -8.42
C MET A 13 1.62 7.99 -7.54
N GLU A 14 0.72 8.74 -8.17
CA GLU A 14 -0.38 9.41 -7.46
C GLU A 14 -1.58 8.47 -7.37
N GLU A 15 -1.98 7.85 -8.50
CA GLU A 15 -3.11 6.91 -8.55
C GLU A 15 -2.65 5.45 -8.69
N VAL A 16 -3.33 4.54 -7.98
CA VAL A 16 -3.16 3.08 -8.09
C VAL A 16 -4.48 2.50 -8.61
N SER A 17 -4.49 2.05 -9.86
CA SER A 17 -5.71 1.77 -10.63
C SER A 17 -6.41 0.44 -10.30
N GLU A 18 -5.79 -0.47 -9.54
CA GLU A 18 -6.30 -1.84 -9.35
C GLU A 18 -7.05 -2.06 -8.01
N TYR A 19 -7.11 -1.05 -7.14
CA TYR A 19 -7.73 -1.21 -5.81
C TYR A 19 -9.26 -1.17 -5.84
N TRP A 20 -9.83 -0.20 -6.56
CA TRP A 20 -11.28 -0.03 -6.68
C TRP A 20 -11.82 -0.85 -7.84
N LYS A 21 -12.76 -1.74 -7.55
CA LYS A 21 -13.43 -2.57 -8.58
C LYS A 21 -14.70 -1.89 -9.08
N ASP A 22 -15.19 -2.31 -10.25
CA ASP A 22 -16.47 -1.83 -10.81
C ASP A 22 -17.61 -1.99 -9.78
N GLU A 23 -17.65 -3.12 -9.06
CA GLU A 23 -18.65 -3.36 -8.03
C GLU A 23 -18.53 -2.37 -6.86
N ASP A 24 -17.32 -1.95 -6.51
CA ASP A 24 -17.13 -0.91 -5.48
C ASP A 24 -17.72 0.43 -5.94
N PHE A 25 -17.52 0.79 -7.20
CA PHE A 25 -18.07 2.03 -7.74
C PHE A 25 -19.60 2.01 -7.75
N VAL A 26 -20.22 0.89 -8.16
CA VAL A 26 -21.67 0.73 -8.11
C VAL A 26 -22.20 0.85 -6.67
N GLN A 27 -21.57 0.15 -5.72
CA GLN A 27 -22.02 0.20 -4.30
C GLN A 27 -21.83 1.58 -3.68
N LEU A 28 -20.74 2.28 -4.00
CA LEU A 28 -20.53 3.65 -3.54
C LEU A 28 -21.55 4.60 -4.15
N LEU A 29 -21.84 4.51 -5.45
CA LEU A 29 -22.89 5.30 -6.11
C LEU A 29 -24.24 5.13 -5.40
N LEU A 30 -24.63 3.90 -5.07
CA LEU A 30 -25.85 3.63 -4.30
C LEU A 30 -25.81 4.28 -2.89
N LYS A 31 -24.66 4.25 -2.22
CA LYS A 31 -24.48 4.91 -0.91
C LYS A 31 -24.54 6.44 -0.99
N PHE A 32 -24.13 7.01 -2.12
CA PHE A 32 -24.30 8.43 -2.45
C PHE A 32 -25.69 8.74 -3.04
N ASN A 33 -26.66 7.83 -2.89
CA ASN A 33 -28.05 7.97 -3.37
C ASN A 33 -28.18 8.20 -4.88
N PHE A 34 -27.21 7.75 -5.68
CA PHE A 34 -27.31 7.80 -7.13
C PHE A 34 -28.30 6.73 -7.63
N PRO A 35 -29.36 7.12 -8.38
CA PRO A 35 -30.37 6.18 -8.84
C PRO A 35 -29.83 5.27 -9.95
N ASP A 36 -30.35 4.03 -10.02
CA ASP A 36 -30.07 3.08 -11.09
C ASP A 36 -28.56 2.81 -11.36
N ALA A 37 -27.71 2.91 -10.33
CA ALA A 37 -26.26 2.72 -10.44
C ALA A 37 -25.85 1.38 -11.07
N GLU A 38 -26.67 0.33 -10.91
CA GLU A 38 -26.43 -1.01 -11.47
C GLU A 38 -26.50 -1.05 -13.01
N ASN A 39 -27.15 -0.06 -13.64
CA ASN A 39 -27.31 0.03 -15.09
C ASN A 39 -26.31 0.97 -15.76
N VAL A 40 -25.40 1.56 -14.98
CA VAL A 40 -24.39 2.50 -15.48
C VAL A 40 -23.31 1.74 -16.27
N GLY A 41 -22.92 2.28 -17.43
CA GLY A 41 -21.82 1.75 -18.23
C GLY A 41 -20.49 1.85 -17.50
N LYS A 42 -19.66 0.80 -17.58
CA LYS A 42 -18.38 0.70 -16.85
C LYS A 42 -17.46 1.89 -17.11
N GLU A 43 -17.45 2.37 -18.35
CA GLU A 43 -16.68 3.52 -18.81
C GLU A 43 -17.07 4.85 -18.14
N THR A 44 -18.29 4.94 -17.59
CA THR A 44 -18.81 6.16 -16.93
C THR A 44 -18.86 6.08 -15.41
N LEU A 45 -18.67 4.89 -14.81
CA LEU A 45 -18.80 4.67 -13.37
C LEU A 45 -17.91 5.61 -12.55
N GLY A 46 -16.63 5.72 -12.93
CA GLY A 46 -15.67 6.56 -12.21
C GLY A 46 -16.06 8.04 -12.23
N GLU A 47 -16.41 8.58 -13.40
CA GLU A 47 -16.79 9.98 -13.55
C GLU A 47 -18.07 10.30 -12.75
N LEU A 48 -19.08 9.43 -12.83
CA LEU A 48 -20.33 9.59 -12.09
C LEU A 48 -20.11 9.51 -10.58
N LEU A 49 -19.24 8.61 -10.11
CA LEU A 49 -18.93 8.52 -8.68
C LEU A 49 -18.25 9.80 -8.18
N LEU A 50 -17.29 10.35 -8.94
CA LEU A 50 -16.65 11.61 -8.56
C LEU A 50 -17.66 12.75 -8.45
N MET A 51 -18.63 12.83 -9.37
CA MET A 51 -19.73 13.81 -9.29
C MET A 51 -20.59 13.60 -8.04
N ALA A 52 -21.02 12.36 -7.78
CA ALA A 52 -21.87 12.03 -6.64
C ALA A 52 -21.17 12.31 -5.29
N ILE A 53 -19.85 12.09 -5.21
CA ILE A 53 -19.03 12.44 -4.05
C ILE A 53 -19.08 13.96 -3.77
N THR A 54 -19.00 14.78 -4.82
CA THR A 54 -18.94 16.25 -4.68
C THR A 54 -20.28 16.91 -4.33
N ASP A 55 -21.39 16.16 -4.35
CA ASP A 55 -22.69 16.64 -3.88
C ASP A 55 -22.79 16.69 -2.33
N TYR A 56 -21.74 16.24 -1.63
CA TYR A 56 -21.64 16.17 -0.17
C TYR A 56 -20.48 17.05 0.34
N GLU A 57 -20.53 17.43 1.62
CA GLU A 57 -19.38 18.07 2.26
C GLU A 57 -18.19 17.09 2.32
N PRO A 58 -16.93 17.56 2.20
CA PRO A 58 -15.77 16.69 2.11
C PRO A 58 -15.67 15.63 3.22
N ASN A 59 -15.88 16.01 4.47
CA ASN A 59 -15.84 15.11 5.62
C ASN A 59 -17.03 14.12 5.65
N GLU A 60 -18.20 14.51 5.15
CA GLU A 60 -19.36 13.62 5.01
C GLU A 60 -19.11 12.56 3.94
N ALA A 61 -18.60 12.98 2.77
CA ALA A 61 -18.22 12.06 1.71
C ALA A 61 -17.12 11.08 2.17
N ALA A 62 -16.11 11.58 2.88
CA ALA A 62 -15.07 10.74 3.45
C ALA A 62 -15.64 9.70 4.43
N ALA A 63 -16.57 10.10 5.30
CA ALA A 63 -17.22 9.17 6.23
C ALA A 63 -17.97 8.04 5.50
N ILE A 64 -18.69 8.34 4.41
CA ILE A 64 -19.42 7.34 3.60
C ILE A 64 -18.47 6.30 3.00
N ILE A 65 -17.35 6.75 2.43
CA ILE A 65 -16.36 5.86 1.78
C ILE A 65 -15.60 5.04 2.83
N LEU A 66 -15.24 5.65 3.95
CA LEU A 66 -14.62 4.95 5.09
C LEU A 66 -15.54 3.87 5.64
N GLU A 67 -16.82 4.18 5.84
CA GLU A 67 -17.81 3.21 6.31
C GLU A 67 -17.96 2.05 5.32
N TYR A 68 -17.94 2.31 4.01
CA TYR A 68 -17.99 1.25 3.01
C TYR A 68 -16.82 0.26 3.11
N LYS A 69 -15.59 0.74 3.37
CA LYS A 69 -14.38 -0.11 3.36
C LYS A 69 -13.90 -0.58 4.74
N LEU A 70 -14.28 0.08 5.83
CA LEU A 70 -13.66 -0.12 7.15
C LEU A 70 -14.67 -0.27 8.31
N ALA A 71 -15.97 -0.38 8.05
CA ALA A 71 -16.97 -0.57 9.12
C ALA A 71 -16.81 -1.87 9.91
N ASP A 72 -16.08 -2.86 9.38
CA ASP A 72 -15.72 -4.10 10.07
C ASP A 72 -14.54 -3.93 11.04
N LYS A 73 -13.74 -2.86 10.87
CA LYS A 73 -12.52 -2.60 11.65
C LYS A 73 -12.62 -1.38 12.55
N LEU A 74 -13.46 -0.42 12.19
CA LEU A 74 -13.58 0.87 12.85
C LEU A 74 -15.01 1.11 13.32
N SER A 75 -15.13 1.67 14.52
CA SER A 75 -16.42 2.16 15.03
C SER A 75 -16.88 3.42 14.28
N THR A 76 -18.18 3.71 14.32
CA THR A 76 -18.75 4.95 13.76
C THR A 76 -18.05 6.21 14.28
N GLY A 77 -17.68 6.23 15.57
CA GLY A 77 -16.95 7.36 16.16
C GLY A 77 -15.55 7.54 15.57
N GLN A 78 -14.82 6.43 15.34
CA GLN A 78 -13.51 6.48 14.69
C GLN A 78 -13.61 6.91 13.22
N ILE A 79 -14.62 6.41 12.48
CA ILE A 79 -14.86 6.81 11.10
C ILE A 79 -15.11 8.31 11.00
N GLN A 80 -15.96 8.87 11.87
CA GLN A 80 -16.24 10.30 11.90
C GLN A 80 -15.00 11.12 12.29
N GLN A 81 -14.20 10.64 13.23
CA GLN A 81 -12.96 11.32 13.57
C GLN A 81 -12.00 11.35 12.37
N ILE A 82 -11.74 10.18 11.78
CA ILE A 82 -10.83 10.04 10.63
C ILE A 82 -11.31 10.88 9.45
N SER A 83 -12.62 10.92 9.16
CA SER A 83 -13.15 11.68 8.04
C SER A 83 -12.91 13.19 8.16
N ASN A 84 -12.87 13.72 9.39
CA ASN A 84 -12.49 15.10 9.65
C ASN A 84 -10.96 15.29 9.62
N ASP A 85 -10.21 14.39 10.25
CA ASP A 85 -8.74 14.49 10.33
C ASP A 85 -8.08 14.36 8.95
N MET A 86 -8.67 13.58 8.03
CA MET A 86 -8.20 13.42 6.64
C MET A 86 -8.16 14.73 5.83
N LEU A 87 -8.84 15.79 6.26
CA LEU A 87 -8.76 17.11 5.62
C LEU A 87 -7.50 17.88 6.00
N LEU A 88 -6.87 17.53 7.12
CA LEU A 88 -5.76 18.26 7.70
C LEU A 88 -4.45 17.47 7.57
N ASP A 89 -4.52 16.17 7.88
CA ASP A 89 -3.35 15.32 8.05
C ASP A 89 -3.35 14.15 7.07
N LYS A 90 -2.15 13.61 6.80
CA LYS A 90 -2.00 12.42 5.95
C LYS A 90 -2.29 11.17 6.76
N ILE A 91 -3.56 10.94 7.07
CA ILE A 91 -3.98 9.82 7.92
C ILE A 91 -3.53 8.46 7.37
N SER A 92 -3.39 8.31 6.05
CA SER A 92 -2.82 7.09 5.45
C SER A 92 -1.35 6.82 5.78
N GLU A 93 -0.63 7.80 6.34
CA GLU A 93 0.78 7.70 6.76
C GLU A 93 0.93 7.82 8.29
N GLU A 94 -0.02 8.49 8.94
CA GLU A 94 0.05 8.86 10.36
C GLU A 94 -0.87 8.04 11.27
N TYR A 95 -1.80 7.26 10.72
CA TYR A 95 -2.71 6.46 11.55
C TYR A 95 -1.91 5.42 12.38
N PRO A 96 -2.21 5.25 13.68
CA PRO A 96 -1.41 4.36 14.54
C PRO A 96 -1.38 2.89 14.11
N ASP A 97 -2.46 2.40 13.52
CA ASP A 97 -2.53 1.05 12.98
C ASP A 97 -2.11 1.07 11.50
N ILE A 98 -0.87 0.66 11.25
CA ILE A 98 -0.29 0.63 9.90
C ILE A 98 -1.02 -0.34 8.96
N SER A 99 -1.80 -1.30 9.49
CA SER A 99 -2.59 -2.23 8.67
C SER A 99 -3.68 -1.51 7.87
N LEU A 100 -4.06 -0.30 8.28
CA LEU A 100 -5.05 0.52 7.60
C LEU A 100 -4.44 1.49 6.59
N HIS A 101 -3.11 1.70 6.60
CA HIS A 101 -2.43 2.70 5.76
C HIS A 101 -2.75 2.55 4.27
N GLY A 102 -2.69 1.32 3.75
CA GLY A 102 -3.02 1.03 2.35
C GLY A 102 -4.46 1.40 1.99
N THR A 103 -5.44 0.91 2.75
CA THR A 103 -6.86 1.25 2.51
C THR A 103 -7.11 2.76 2.63
N LEU A 104 -6.58 3.40 3.68
CA LEU A 104 -6.70 4.84 3.88
C LEU A 104 -6.07 5.64 2.74
N PHE A 105 -4.95 5.17 2.17
CA PHE A 105 -4.32 5.77 1.00
C PHE A 105 -5.28 5.76 -0.20
N HIS A 106 -5.90 4.62 -0.51
CA HIS A 106 -6.80 4.51 -1.65
C HIS A 106 -8.09 5.32 -1.49
N ILE A 107 -8.60 5.44 -0.26
CA ILE A 107 -9.73 6.32 0.07
C ILE A 107 -9.32 7.78 -0.11
N ASN A 108 -8.15 8.17 0.42
CA ASN A 108 -7.63 9.52 0.28
C ASN A 108 -7.42 9.90 -1.19
N GLN A 109 -6.91 9.01 -2.03
CA GLN A 109 -6.74 9.26 -3.47
C GLN A 109 -8.06 9.52 -4.20
N LEU A 110 -9.10 8.74 -3.90
CA LEU A 110 -10.43 8.93 -4.48
C LEU A 110 -11.01 10.31 -4.08
N LEU A 111 -10.89 10.65 -2.80
CA LEU A 111 -11.35 11.95 -2.26
C LEU A 111 -10.54 13.13 -2.78
N TYR A 112 -9.21 13.00 -2.86
CA TYR A 112 -8.30 13.98 -3.45
C TYR A 112 -8.72 14.33 -4.88
N LYS A 113 -9.04 13.30 -5.68
CA LYS A 113 -9.49 13.43 -7.07
C LYS A 113 -10.87 14.08 -7.17
N ALA A 114 -11.82 13.64 -6.34
CA ALA A 114 -13.19 14.18 -6.36
C ALA A 114 -13.22 15.68 -5.98
N PHE A 115 -12.46 16.06 -4.95
CA PHE A 115 -12.45 17.43 -4.44
C PHE A 115 -11.30 18.30 -4.96
N ASN A 116 -10.62 17.87 -6.03
CA ASN A 116 -9.54 18.63 -6.67
C ASN A 116 -8.47 19.15 -5.68
N GLY A 117 -8.01 18.27 -4.78
CA GLY A 117 -6.91 18.54 -3.86
C GLY A 117 -7.25 19.21 -2.54
N ILE A 118 -8.53 19.20 -2.12
CA ILE A 118 -8.90 19.57 -0.73
C ILE A 118 -8.26 18.63 0.29
N PHE A 119 -8.22 17.32 0.00
CA PHE A 119 -7.52 16.35 0.82
C PHE A 119 -6.00 16.44 0.58
N PRO A 120 -5.14 16.10 1.56
CA PRO A 120 -3.70 16.06 1.36
C PRO A 120 -3.29 15.10 0.25
N ASN A 121 -2.32 15.48 -0.59
CA ASN A 121 -1.80 14.58 -1.61
C ASN A 121 -0.87 13.52 -0.97
N THR A 122 -1.24 12.26 -1.10
CA THR A 122 -0.45 11.10 -0.67
C THR A 122 0.08 10.37 -1.91
N LYS A 123 1.26 9.77 -1.84
CA LYS A 123 1.86 9.11 -3.01
C LYS A 123 2.29 7.69 -2.70
N ALA A 124 2.27 6.84 -3.72
CA ALA A 124 2.80 5.50 -3.67
C ALA A 124 4.14 5.41 -4.43
N THR A 125 4.92 4.38 -4.14
CA THR A 125 6.13 4.02 -4.88
C THR A 125 5.95 2.62 -5.45
N LEU A 126 6.18 2.48 -6.75
CA LEU A 126 6.24 1.18 -7.42
C LEU A 126 7.69 0.88 -7.81
N ILE A 127 8.20 -0.25 -7.33
CA ILE A 127 9.60 -0.66 -7.52
C ILE A 127 9.61 -2.01 -8.22
N GLY A 128 10.28 -2.08 -9.37
CA GLY A 128 10.56 -3.32 -10.08
C GLY A 128 12.02 -3.70 -9.94
N PHE A 129 12.29 -4.95 -9.58
CA PHE A 129 13.65 -5.46 -9.34
C PHE A 129 13.76 -6.94 -9.72
N SER A 130 14.98 -7.43 -9.87
CA SER A 130 15.27 -8.86 -10.05
C SER A 130 16.08 -9.41 -8.88
N VAL A 131 15.89 -10.69 -8.58
CA VAL A 131 16.58 -11.42 -7.50
C VAL A 131 17.25 -12.67 -8.07
N GLU A 132 18.55 -12.59 -8.31
CA GLU A 132 19.35 -13.71 -8.81
C GLU A 132 20.03 -14.46 -7.65
N SER A 133 20.12 -15.79 -7.77
CA SER A 133 20.79 -16.66 -6.80
C SER A 133 21.60 -17.72 -7.53
N GLU A 134 22.79 -18.03 -7.01
CA GLU A 134 23.61 -19.16 -7.49
C GLU A 134 22.96 -20.52 -7.15
N ASN A 135 22.15 -20.55 -6.08
CA ASN A 135 21.39 -21.73 -5.67
C ASN A 135 19.98 -21.68 -6.27
N LYS A 136 19.63 -22.68 -7.07
CA LYS A 136 18.33 -22.85 -7.75
C LYS A 136 17.22 -23.39 -6.85
N GLU A 137 17.29 -23.18 -5.54
CA GLU A 137 16.20 -23.59 -4.66
C GLU A 137 15.00 -22.66 -4.89
N GLU A 138 13.81 -23.25 -4.99
CA GLU A 138 12.56 -22.48 -5.03
C GLU A 138 12.35 -21.86 -3.66
N ILE A 139 12.58 -20.56 -3.57
CA ILE A 139 12.39 -19.80 -2.35
C ILE A 139 11.18 -18.91 -2.54
N ASP A 140 10.22 -19.09 -1.64
CA ASP A 140 9.04 -18.24 -1.60
C ASP A 140 9.43 -16.88 -1.02
N PHE A 141 9.45 -15.86 -1.88
CA PHE A 141 9.79 -14.50 -1.48
C PHE A 141 8.56 -13.84 -0.86
N THR A 142 8.47 -13.89 0.46
CA THR A 142 7.48 -13.11 1.22
C THR A 142 7.86 -11.62 1.26
N LYS A 143 6.93 -10.75 1.62
CA LYS A 143 7.21 -9.32 1.80
C LYS A 143 8.30 -9.06 2.84
N GLU A 144 8.33 -9.85 3.93
CA GLU A 144 9.42 -9.84 4.91
C GLU A 144 10.76 -10.16 4.24
N ALA A 145 10.82 -11.22 3.43
CA ALA A 145 12.04 -11.61 2.72
C ALA A 145 12.52 -10.49 1.80
N ILE A 146 11.61 -9.91 1.02
CA ILE A 146 11.92 -8.79 0.11
C ILE A 146 12.47 -7.58 0.87
N LEU A 147 11.83 -7.14 1.95
CA LEU A 147 12.32 -6.00 2.74
C LEU A 147 13.73 -6.25 3.28
N ARG A 148 14.01 -7.46 3.80
CA ARG A 148 15.36 -7.82 4.27
C ARG A 148 16.39 -7.83 3.14
N LEU A 149 16.03 -8.36 1.97
CA LEU A 149 16.92 -8.37 0.81
C LEU A 149 17.28 -6.95 0.36
N LEU A 150 16.31 -6.02 0.42
CA LEU A 150 16.53 -4.62 0.04
C LEU A 150 17.40 -3.83 1.03
N ASP A 151 17.69 -4.33 2.25
CA ASP A 151 18.39 -3.60 3.33
C ASP A 151 19.64 -2.83 2.86
N LYS A 152 20.49 -3.47 2.04
CA LYS A 152 21.74 -2.90 1.52
C LYS A 152 21.53 -1.88 0.41
N GLY A 153 20.41 -1.95 -0.31
CA GLY A 153 20.01 -0.99 -1.31
C GLY A 153 19.36 0.27 -0.75
N LEU A 154 18.95 0.25 0.52
CA LEU A 154 18.24 1.35 1.17
C LEU A 154 19.16 2.31 1.93
N SER A 155 18.81 3.60 1.87
CA SER A 155 19.43 4.66 2.66
C SER A 155 19.35 4.34 4.15
N ASN A 156 20.40 4.66 4.92
CA ASN A 156 20.37 4.46 6.38
C ASN A 156 19.35 5.34 7.10
N SER A 157 18.89 6.42 6.45
CA SER A 157 17.84 7.30 6.93
C SER A 157 16.43 6.81 6.62
N ASN A 158 16.27 5.76 5.81
CA ASN A 158 14.96 5.22 5.44
C ASN A 158 14.15 4.86 6.70
N LEU A 159 12.85 5.15 6.66
CA LEU A 159 11.95 5.00 7.81
C LEU A 159 11.87 3.56 8.30
N ILE A 160 11.82 2.58 7.39
CA ILE A 160 11.71 1.16 7.73
C ILE A 160 12.93 0.74 8.56
N LYS A 161 14.14 1.12 8.14
CA LYS A 161 15.37 0.81 8.90
C LYS A 161 15.40 1.46 10.28
N ARG A 162 14.85 2.67 10.41
CA ARG A 162 14.81 3.41 11.68
C ARG A 162 13.82 2.80 12.68
N LEU A 163 12.67 2.32 12.21
CA LEU A 163 11.62 1.77 13.06
C LEU A 163 11.76 0.26 13.31
N TYR A 164 12.30 -0.48 12.35
CA TYR A 164 12.28 -1.95 12.32
C TYR A 164 13.68 -2.56 12.16
N SER A 165 14.71 -1.96 12.77
CA SER A 165 16.11 -2.39 12.59
C SER A 165 16.36 -3.85 12.98
N GLU A 166 15.73 -4.34 14.05
CA GLU A 166 15.90 -5.73 14.52
C GLU A 166 15.19 -6.72 13.59
N GLN A 167 14.03 -6.34 13.06
CA GLN A 167 13.26 -7.12 12.09
C GLN A 167 13.97 -7.21 10.74
N MET A 168 14.53 -6.08 10.28
CA MET A 168 15.37 -6.00 9.07
C MET A 168 16.63 -6.86 9.22
N ALA A 169 17.24 -6.88 10.42
CA ALA A 169 18.39 -7.73 10.71
C ALA A 169 18.05 -9.22 10.88
N GLY A 170 16.78 -9.61 10.82
CA GLY A 170 16.35 -10.99 11.03
C GLY A 170 16.40 -11.47 12.49
N SER A 171 16.59 -10.55 13.43
CA SER A 171 16.62 -10.88 14.87
C SER A 171 15.21 -11.04 15.46
N LYS A 172 14.18 -10.53 14.79
CA LYS A 172 12.76 -10.65 15.16
C LYS A 172 11.89 -10.95 13.94
N PRO A 173 10.73 -11.62 14.12
CA PRO A 173 9.70 -11.70 13.07
C PRO A 173 9.30 -10.32 12.56
N PHE A 174 9.01 -10.19 11.27
CA PHE A 174 8.67 -8.90 10.66
C PHE A 174 7.23 -8.88 10.16
N LEU A 175 6.27 -9.05 11.08
CA LEU A 175 4.85 -9.13 10.75
C LEU A 175 4.32 -7.85 10.07
N GLU A 176 4.90 -6.70 10.43
CA GLU A 176 4.57 -5.39 9.85
C GLU A 176 4.90 -5.28 8.35
N ALA A 177 5.77 -6.16 7.83
CA ALA A 177 6.12 -6.18 6.40
C ALA A 177 4.87 -6.32 5.51
N GLU A 178 3.84 -7.05 5.98
CA GLU A 178 2.57 -7.22 5.26
C GLU A 178 1.79 -5.91 5.07
N HIS A 179 2.02 -4.94 5.94
CA HIS A 179 1.34 -3.65 5.96
C HIS A 179 2.20 -2.51 5.42
N ILE A 180 3.53 -2.67 5.46
CA ILE A 180 4.49 -1.76 4.82
C ILE A 180 4.50 -1.98 3.31
N LEU A 181 4.67 -3.22 2.83
CA LEU A 181 4.54 -3.54 1.41
C LEU A 181 3.08 -3.94 1.14
N TRP A 182 2.37 -3.09 0.41
CA TRP A 182 0.95 -3.31 0.12
C TRP A 182 0.77 -4.46 -0.88
N GLU A 183 1.57 -4.47 -1.93
CA GLU A 183 1.58 -5.54 -2.93
C GLU A 183 3.00 -6.06 -3.16
N LEU A 184 3.07 -7.36 -3.45
CA LEU A 184 4.24 -8.04 -4.00
C LEU A 184 3.73 -8.93 -5.14
N LYS A 185 4.22 -8.66 -6.35
CA LYS A 185 3.86 -9.37 -7.58
C LYS A 185 5.11 -10.06 -8.12
N ASP A 186 5.07 -11.39 -8.22
CA ASP A 186 6.02 -12.16 -9.01
C ASP A 186 5.66 -12.00 -10.50
N LYS A 187 6.62 -11.53 -11.30
CA LYS A 187 6.48 -11.32 -12.75
C LYS A 187 7.11 -12.46 -13.57
N GLY A 188 7.64 -13.49 -12.91
CA GLY A 188 8.39 -14.57 -13.53
C GLY A 188 9.85 -14.18 -13.82
N ASP A 189 10.65 -15.18 -14.17
CA ASP A 189 12.07 -15.00 -14.51
C ASP A 189 12.86 -14.22 -13.44
N GLN A 190 12.58 -14.49 -12.16
CA GLN A 190 13.21 -13.81 -11.02
C GLN A 190 12.93 -12.30 -10.94
N ASN A 191 11.91 -11.80 -11.63
CA ASN A 191 11.50 -10.40 -11.58
C ASN A 191 10.32 -10.22 -10.63
N PHE A 192 10.40 -9.18 -9.81
CA PHE A 192 9.40 -8.85 -8.82
C PHE A 192 9.01 -7.37 -8.93
N GLU A 193 7.80 -7.08 -8.49
CA GLU A 193 7.27 -5.73 -8.37
C GLU A 193 6.64 -5.56 -6.98
N ILE A 194 7.01 -4.48 -6.28
CA ILE A 194 6.40 -4.10 -5.01
C ILE A 194 5.72 -2.75 -5.12
N LEU A 195 4.60 -2.62 -4.41
CA LEU A 195 3.86 -1.37 -4.21
C LEU A 195 3.82 -1.03 -2.71
N THR A 196 4.10 0.22 -2.38
CA THR A 196 4.06 0.75 -1.01
C THR A 196 3.81 2.26 -1.02
N SER A 197 3.64 2.87 0.14
CA SER A 197 3.59 4.34 0.29
C SER A 197 4.98 4.95 0.04
N GLU A 198 5.00 6.13 -0.57
CA GLU A 198 6.22 6.95 -0.65
C GLU A 198 6.75 7.32 0.75
N TYR A 199 5.89 7.36 1.76
CA TYR A 199 6.26 7.55 3.17
C TYR A 199 7.15 6.42 3.72
N TRP A 200 6.82 5.17 3.38
CA TRP A 200 7.57 4.01 3.86
C TRP A 200 8.85 3.83 3.07
N LEU A 201 8.76 3.93 1.74
CA LEU A 201 9.86 3.72 0.84
C LEU A 201 9.70 4.59 -0.40
N SER A 202 10.44 5.69 -0.45
CA SER A 202 10.50 6.55 -1.61
C SER A 202 11.54 6.03 -2.62
N LYS A 203 11.42 6.43 -3.89
CA LYS A 203 12.46 6.14 -4.88
C LYS A 203 13.84 6.73 -4.49
N ASN A 204 13.87 7.79 -3.69
CA ASN A 204 15.10 8.44 -3.25
C ASN A 204 15.78 7.68 -2.11
N ASP A 205 15.08 6.76 -1.45
CA ASP A 205 15.66 5.87 -0.46
C ASP A 205 16.49 4.75 -1.09
N LEU A 206 16.31 4.47 -2.39
CA LEU A 206 17.11 3.50 -3.13
C LEU A 206 18.45 4.15 -3.52
N VAL A 207 19.49 3.82 -2.77
CA VAL A 207 20.84 4.40 -2.94
C VAL A 207 21.79 3.53 -3.77
N ALA A 208 21.40 2.29 -4.06
CA ALA A 208 22.13 1.39 -4.95
C ALA A 208 21.18 0.73 -5.95
N SER A 209 21.61 0.64 -7.20
CA SER A 209 20.86 -0.03 -8.27
C SER A 209 21.16 -1.53 -8.37
N GLU A 210 22.26 -1.99 -7.77
CA GLU A 210 22.66 -3.39 -7.73
C GLU A 210 23.47 -3.64 -6.45
N PHE A 211 23.15 -4.72 -5.72
CA PHE A 211 23.77 -5.06 -4.43
C PHE A 211 23.49 -6.51 -4.04
N ASP A 212 24.31 -7.04 -3.14
CA ASP A 212 24.08 -8.35 -2.54
C ASP A 212 23.21 -8.23 -1.28
N GLY A 213 22.15 -9.04 -1.24
CA GLY A 213 21.26 -9.18 -0.09
C GLY A 213 21.42 -10.57 0.55
N HIS A 214 21.20 -10.62 1.86
CA HIS A 214 21.24 -11.87 2.61
C HIS A 214 19.87 -12.18 3.18
N TYR A 215 19.39 -13.40 2.88
CA TYR A 215 18.17 -13.92 3.48
C TYR A 215 18.32 -15.41 3.77
N GLU A 216 17.86 -15.82 4.94
CA GLU A 216 17.78 -17.23 5.35
C GLU A 216 16.33 -17.52 5.67
N GLN A 217 15.74 -18.45 4.91
CA GLN A 217 14.40 -18.92 5.17
C GLN A 217 14.41 -19.70 6.48
N GLN A 218 13.58 -19.31 7.44
CA GLN A 218 13.41 -20.11 8.64
C GLN A 218 12.69 -21.40 8.24
N THR A 219 13.45 -22.49 8.11
CA THR A 219 12.87 -23.82 8.01
C THR A 219 12.12 -24.07 9.31
N GLY A 220 10.80 -24.25 9.22
CA GLY A 220 9.96 -24.54 10.36
C GLY A 220 10.59 -25.65 11.18
N ALA A 221 10.93 -25.34 12.44
CA ALA A 221 11.12 -26.37 13.43
C ALA A 221 9.79 -27.11 13.49
N ALA A 222 9.73 -28.29 12.89
CA ALA A 222 8.74 -29.28 13.24
C ALA A 222 8.78 -29.39 14.77
N GLU A 223 7.74 -28.89 15.43
CA GLU A 223 7.57 -29.02 16.86
C GLU A 223 7.49 -30.51 17.19
N ASN A 224 8.63 -31.07 17.56
CA ASN A 224 8.72 -32.30 18.33
C ASN A 224 8.26 -31.99 19.76
N LYS A 225 6.98 -32.16 20.05
CA LYS A 225 6.43 -32.97 21.17
C LYS A 225 4.98 -32.64 21.50
#